data_AF-A0A382G8E2-F1
#
_entry.id   AF-A0A382G8E2-F1
#
_cell.length_a   1.000
_cell.length_b   1.000
_cell.length_c   1.000
_cell.angle_alpha   90.00
_cell.angle_beta   90.00
_cell.angle_gamma   90.00
#
_symmetry.space_group_name_H-M   'P 1'
#
loop_
_entity.id
_entity.type
_entity.pdbx_description
1 polymer ?
#
loop_
_entity_poly.entity_id
_entity_poly.type
_entity_poly.pdbx_seq_one_letter_code
_entity_poly.pdbx_strand_id
1 'polypeptide(L)'
;MNVSDYKTEFNKTIKPNIYSDKIFGLKKKALEKFLVSGLPTNKWESWKHSNLSKINSLKTPSFNSIKKTPIGLNNIKIPINNLIDLVFYNGVYRKDLSSKLPKGVSISENL
;
A
#
# COMPACT_ATOMS: atom_id res chain seq x y z
N MET A 1 -7.30 17.32 2.91
CA MET A 1 -6.46 17.01 1.75
C MET A 1 -7.32 17.19 0.52
N ASN A 2 -6.88 18.05 -0.41
CA ASN A 2 -7.58 18.27 -1.66
C ASN A 2 -7.26 17.11 -2.62
N VAL A 3 -8.17 16.80 -3.53
CA VAL A 3 -7.97 15.84 -4.64
C VAL A 3 -6.66 16.12 -5.41
N SER A 4 -6.27 17.40 -5.55
CA SER A 4 -5.00 17.83 -6.14
C SER A 4 -3.75 17.31 -5.41
N ASP A 5 -3.83 17.15 -4.09
CA ASP A 5 -2.70 16.69 -3.27
C ASP A 5 -2.42 15.21 -3.55
N TYR A 6 -3.48 14.39 -3.72
CA TYR A 6 -3.36 12.98 -4.08
C TYR A 6 -2.71 12.77 -5.45
N LYS A 7 -3.08 13.60 -6.43
CA LYS A 7 -2.47 13.55 -7.77
C LYS A 7 -0.98 13.87 -7.70
N THR A 8 -0.62 14.89 -6.93
CA THR A 8 0.77 15.32 -6.74
C THR A 8 1.60 14.20 -6.11
N GLU A 9 1.10 13.58 -5.04
CA GLU A 9 1.81 12.50 -4.35
C GLU A 9 1.89 11.21 -5.18
N PHE A 10 0.85 10.89 -5.95
CA PHE A 10 0.91 9.76 -6.89
C PHE A 10 2.00 9.96 -7.93
N ASN A 11 2.08 11.14 -8.56
CA ASN A 11 3.09 11.43 -9.57
C ASN A 11 4.52 11.43 -9.01
N LYS A 12 4.69 11.79 -7.73
CA LYS A 12 5.99 11.68 -7.05
C LYS A 12 6.40 10.22 -6.82
N THR A 13 5.45 9.39 -6.40
CA THR A 13 5.70 8.04 -5.89
C THR A 13 5.66 6.95 -6.97
N ILE A 14 4.74 7.07 -7.93
CA ILE A 14 4.47 6.08 -8.97
C ILE A 14 5.08 6.58 -10.28
N LYS A 15 6.30 6.14 -10.58
CA LYS A 15 7.01 6.47 -11.83
C LYS A 15 6.87 5.32 -12.85
N PRO A 16 6.85 5.61 -14.16
CA PRO A 16 6.71 4.59 -15.20
C PRO A 16 7.77 3.49 -15.15
N ASN A 17 8.97 3.78 -14.63
CA ASN A 17 10.08 2.85 -14.55
C ASN A 17 10.12 2.00 -13.26
N ILE A 18 9.11 2.10 -12.39
CA ILE A 18 9.04 1.35 -11.12
C ILE A 18 8.16 0.10 -11.24
N TYR A 19 7.26 0.05 -12.22
CA TYR A 19 6.30 -1.05 -12.43
C TYR A 19 6.31 -1.45 -13.90
N SER A 20 5.90 -2.68 -14.23
CA SER A 20 5.54 -3.00 -15.61
C SER A 20 4.46 -2.06 -16.13
N ASP A 21 4.46 -1.85 -17.46
CA ASP A 21 3.50 -0.98 -18.14
C ASP A 21 2.05 -1.33 -17.80
N LYS A 22 1.76 -2.63 -17.62
CA LYS A 22 0.42 -3.12 -17.27
C LYS A 22 0.01 -2.66 -15.87
N ILE A 23 0.86 -2.82 -14.87
CA ILE A 23 0.55 -2.43 -13.49
C ILE A 23 0.49 -0.91 -13.36
N PHE A 24 1.42 -0.20 -14.01
CA PHE A 24 1.39 1.25 -14.07
C PHE A 24 0.07 1.76 -14.67
N GLY A 25 -0.36 1.20 -15.81
CA GLY A 25 -1.62 1.55 -16.46
C GLY A 25 -2.84 1.32 -15.56
N LEU A 26 -2.90 0.18 -14.85
CA LEU A 26 -3.98 -0.11 -13.89
C LEU A 26 -4.02 0.92 -12.75
N LYS A 27 -2.86 1.23 -12.16
CA LYS A 27 -2.76 2.22 -11.07
C LYS A 27 -3.18 3.61 -11.53
N LYS A 28 -2.75 4.02 -12.73
CA LYS A 28 -3.13 5.31 -13.32
C LYS A 28 -4.65 5.40 -13.53
N LYS A 29 -5.26 4.38 -14.12
CA LYS A 29 -6.72 4.33 -14.34
C LYS A 29 -7.49 4.36 -13.03
N ALA A 30 -7.02 3.66 -12.00
CA ALA A 30 -7.62 3.70 -10.67
C ALA A 30 -7.53 5.09 -10.04
N LEU A 31 -6.37 5.75 -10.16
CA LEU A 31 -6.20 7.13 -9.70
C LEU A 31 -7.15 8.08 -10.44
N GLU A 32 -7.22 8.01 -11.77
CA GLU A 32 -8.11 8.87 -12.56
C GLU A 32 -9.57 8.74 -12.10
N LYS A 33 -10.03 7.51 -11.85
CA LYS A 33 -11.36 7.28 -11.27
C LYS A 33 -11.50 7.89 -9.88
N PHE A 34 -10.49 7.74 -9.03
CA PHE A 34 -10.47 8.33 -7.69
C PHE A 34 -10.48 9.87 -7.73
N LEU A 35 -9.79 10.51 -8.67
CA LEU A 35 -9.78 11.97 -8.78
C LEU A 35 -11.16 12.52 -9.15
N VAL A 36 -11.98 11.73 -9.85
CA VAL A 36 -13.38 12.08 -10.17
C VAL A 36 -14.31 11.79 -8.98
N SER A 37 -14.18 10.62 -8.36
CA SER A 37 -15.11 10.18 -7.31
C SER A 37 -14.80 10.73 -5.91
N GLY A 38 -13.55 11.11 -5.65
CA GLY A 38 -13.07 11.55 -4.35
C GLY A 38 -13.15 10.45 -3.27
N LEU A 39 -13.01 10.88 -2.02
CA LEU A 39 -13.33 10.04 -0.87
C LEU A 39 -14.84 10.00 -0.65
N PRO A 40 -15.39 8.85 -0.22
CA PRO A 40 -16.80 8.72 0.05
C PRO A 40 -17.23 9.61 1.23
N THR A 41 -18.50 9.98 1.25
CA THR A 41 -19.10 10.75 2.35
C THR A 41 -20.16 9.92 3.05
N ASN A 42 -20.55 10.29 4.28
CA ASN A 42 -21.65 9.65 5.00
C ASN A 42 -23.02 9.77 4.30
N LYS A 43 -23.11 10.52 3.19
CA LYS A 43 -24.30 10.53 2.31
C LYS A 43 -24.40 9.29 1.43
N TRP A 44 -23.30 8.56 1.23
CA TRP A 44 -23.29 7.31 0.49
C TRP A 44 -23.76 6.20 1.43
N GLU A 45 -24.74 5.40 0.99
CA GLU A 45 -25.39 4.38 1.83
C GLU A 45 -24.36 3.46 2.51
N SER A 46 -23.40 2.94 1.74
CA SER A 46 -22.33 2.07 2.25
C SER A 46 -21.37 2.73 3.24
N TRP A 47 -21.40 4.05 3.38
CA TRP A 47 -20.50 4.83 4.24
C TRP A 47 -21.23 5.63 5.32
N LYS A 48 -22.55 5.50 5.43
CA LYS A 48 -23.38 6.25 6.38
C LYS A 48 -22.87 6.18 7.81
N HIS A 49 -22.39 5.00 8.23
CA HIS A 49 -21.94 4.72 9.59
C HIS A 49 -20.40 4.79 9.78
N SER A 50 -19.66 5.21 8.74
CA SER A 50 -18.19 5.27 8.77
C SER A 50 -17.72 6.72 8.72
N ASN A 51 -17.02 7.20 9.76
CA ASN A 51 -16.55 8.58 9.83
C ASN A 51 -15.13 8.73 9.27
N LEU A 52 -15.00 9.34 8.09
CA LEU A 52 -13.71 9.58 7.41
C LEU A 52 -13.13 10.98 7.61
N SER A 53 -13.75 11.82 8.44
CA SER A 53 -13.33 13.22 8.64
C SER A 53 -11.87 13.35 9.07
N LYS A 54 -11.38 12.43 9.92
CA LYS A 54 -9.98 12.39 10.35
C LYS A 54 -9.03 12.13 9.19
N ILE A 55 -9.36 11.22 8.27
CA ILE A 55 -8.52 10.91 7.11
C ILE A 55 -8.41 12.12 6.18
N ASN A 56 -9.52 12.85 5.98
CA ASN A 56 -9.53 14.10 5.21
C ASN A 56 -8.61 15.17 5.80
N SER A 57 -8.36 15.14 7.12
CA SER A 57 -7.52 16.12 7.82
C SER A 57 -6.03 15.74 7.86
N LEU A 58 -5.67 14.50 7.51
CA LEU A 58 -4.29 14.04 7.52
C LEU A 58 -3.49 14.71 6.40
N LYS A 59 -2.27 15.15 6.72
CA LYS A 59 -1.24 15.48 5.73
C LYS A 59 -0.64 14.18 5.22
N THR A 60 -0.31 14.11 3.93
CA THR A 60 0.40 12.96 3.38
C THR A 60 1.75 12.80 4.07
N PRO A 61 2.01 11.64 4.71
CA PRO A 61 3.33 11.39 5.26
C PRO A 61 4.34 11.28 4.11
N SER A 62 5.56 11.79 4.33
CA SER A 62 6.66 11.60 3.39
C SER A 62 6.95 10.12 3.21
N PHE A 63 6.77 9.60 1.99
CA PHE A 63 6.97 8.19 1.62
C PHE A 63 8.45 7.73 1.66
N ASN A 64 9.38 8.57 2.12
CA ASN A 64 10.80 8.18 2.31
C ASN A 64 11.01 7.06 3.36
N SER A 65 9.95 6.55 3.99
CA SER A 65 9.98 5.46 4.98
C SER A 65 10.01 4.04 4.38
N ILE A 66 9.75 3.88 3.08
CA ILE A 66 9.64 2.55 2.43
C ILE A 66 10.95 1.74 2.53
N LYS A 67 12.10 2.42 2.54
CA LYS A 67 13.43 1.79 2.60
C LYS A 67 14.03 1.73 4.02
N LYS A 68 13.35 2.22 5.05
CA LYS A 68 13.91 2.18 6.40
C LYS A 68 13.95 0.74 6.89
N THR A 69 15.04 0.37 7.55
CA THR A 69 15.11 -0.86 8.36
C THR A 69 13.91 -0.85 9.30
N PRO A 70 13.15 -1.94 9.42
CA PRO A 70 11.94 -1.91 10.20
C PRO A 70 12.31 -1.84 11.67
N ILE A 71 12.02 -0.68 12.27
CA ILE A 71 12.26 -0.43 13.68
C ILE A 71 11.08 -1.06 14.44
N GLY A 72 11.35 -2.05 15.29
CA GLY A 72 10.33 -2.64 16.15
C GLY A 72 9.53 -3.81 15.56
N LEU A 73 9.94 -4.37 14.41
CA LEU A 73 9.35 -5.64 13.89
C LEU A 73 9.78 -6.87 14.69
N ASN A 74 10.66 -6.70 15.68
CA ASN A 74 11.13 -7.77 16.53
C ASN A 74 9.95 -8.34 17.33
N ASN A 75 9.55 -9.56 16.98
CA ASN A 75 8.82 -10.53 17.80
C ASN A 75 7.28 -10.51 17.77
N ILE A 76 6.64 -10.17 16.65
CA ILE A 76 5.24 -10.58 16.46
C ILE A 76 5.23 -12.08 16.13
N LYS A 77 5.23 -12.93 17.16
CA LYS A 77 4.98 -14.38 17.00
C LYS A 77 3.47 -14.61 17.00
N ILE A 78 2.94 -14.98 15.84
CA ILE A 78 1.57 -15.47 15.74
C ILE A 78 1.56 -16.88 16.37
N PRO A 79 0.69 -17.17 17.36
CA PRO A 79 0.71 -18.43 18.11
C PRO A 79 0.05 -19.58 17.31
N ILE A 80 0.51 -19.79 16.08
CA ILE A 80 0.01 -20.84 15.19
C ILE A 80 1.22 -21.63 14.68
N ASN A 81 1.17 -22.94 14.83
CA ASN A 81 2.24 -23.83 14.39
C ASN A 81 2.17 -24.05 12.87
N ASN A 82 3.32 -24.35 12.26
CA ASN A 82 3.47 -24.75 10.86
C ASN A 82 3.01 -23.69 9.84
N LEU A 83 3.30 -22.41 10.10
CA LEU A 83 3.08 -21.33 9.14
C LEU A 83 4.32 -20.97 8.34
N ILE A 84 4.08 -20.37 7.16
CA ILE A 84 5.10 -19.68 6.37
C ILE A 84 4.78 -18.19 6.46
N ASP A 85 5.59 -17.46 7.20
CA ASP A 85 5.38 -16.03 7.39
C ASP A 85 5.97 -15.24 6.23
N LEU A 86 5.14 -14.43 5.57
CA LEU A 86 5.57 -13.48 4.56
C LEU A 86 5.45 -12.06 5.11
N VAL A 87 6.59 -11.38 5.23
CA VAL A 87 6.65 -10.05 5.84
C VAL A 87 6.64 -8.98 4.77
N PHE A 88 5.67 -8.06 4.88
CA PHE A 88 5.60 -6.84 4.10
C PHE A 88 5.77 -5.65 5.04
N TYR A 89 6.77 -4.81 4.80
CA TYR A 89 7.01 -3.60 5.59
C TYR A 89 6.87 -2.37 4.71
N ASN A 90 6.00 -1.44 5.11
CA ASN A 90 5.66 -0.24 4.32
C ASN A 90 5.35 -0.54 2.84
N GLY A 91 4.66 -1.66 2.58
CA GLY A 91 4.26 -2.08 1.24
C GLY A 91 5.34 -2.78 0.41
N VAL A 92 6.53 -3.06 0.97
CA VAL A 92 7.61 -3.79 0.30
C VAL A 92 7.82 -5.17 0.93
N TYR A 93 7.97 -6.18 0.08
CA TYR A 93 8.28 -7.55 0.50
C TYR A 93 9.70 -7.64 1.12
N ARG A 94 9.80 -8.28 2.29
CA ARG A 94 11.03 -8.43 3.07
C ARG A 94 11.43 -9.89 3.17
N LYS A 95 12.19 -10.35 2.17
CA LYS A 95 12.71 -11.72 2.11
C LYS A 95 13.60 -12.07 3.30
N ASP A 96 14.33 -11.09 3.83
CA ASP A 96 15.20 -11.21 5.00
C ASP A 96 14.43 -11.47 6.31
N LEU A 97 13.16 -11.07 6.37
CA LEU A 97 12.29 -11.23 7.55
C LEU A 97 11.23 -12.32 7.37
N SER A 98 11.12 -12.87 6.15
CA SER A 98 10.13 -13.88 5.81
C SER A 98 10.68 -15.28 6.06
N SER A 99 9.78 -16.22 6.30
CA SER A 99 10.09 -17.64 6.36
C SER A 99 10.65 -18.16 5.05
N LYS A 100 11.44 -19.23 5.12
CA LYS A 100 11.89 -19.93 3.93
C LYS A 100 10.70 -20.56 3.20
N LEU A 101 10.62 -20.34 1.90
CA LEU A 101 9.56 -20.92 1.07
C LEU A 101 9.76 -22.45 0.93
N PRO A 102 8.67 -23.23 0.86
CA PRO A 102 8.72 -24.64 0.54
C PRO A 102 9.33 -24.92 -0.83
N LYS A 103 9.79 -26.15 -1.04
CA LYS A 103 10.28 -26.60 -2.34
C LYS A 103 9.16 -26.48 -3.39
N GLY A 104 9.47 -25.87 -4.53
CA GLY A 104 8.51 -25.66 -5.63
C GLY A 104 7.68 -24.38 -5.51
N VAL A 105 7.85 -23.59 -4.45
CA VAL A 105 7.17 -22.29 -4.29
C VAL A 105 8.18 -21.15 -4.48
N SER A 106 7.82 -20.18 -5.32
CA SER A 106 8.59 -18.96 -5.54
C SER A 106 7.69 -17.74 -5.56
N ILE A 107 8.22 -16.61 -5.11
CA ILE A 107 7.55 -15.31 -5.24
C ILE A 107 8.07 -14.64 -6.51
N SER A 108 7.14 -14.25 -7.39
CA SER A 108 7.49 -13.47 -8.58
C SER A 108 7.75 -12.03 -8.18
N GLU A 109 8.95 -11.53 -8.48
CA GLU A 109 9.30 -10.12 -8.34
C GLU A 109 8.97 -9.30 -9.61
N ASN A 110 8.51 -9.96 -10.67
CA ASN A 110 8.01 -9.29 -11.87
C ASN A 110 6.64 -8.67 -11.58
N LEU A 111 6.66 -7.38 -11.21
CA LEU A 111 5.49 -6.49 -11.14
C LEU A 111 5.55 -5.47 -12.27
#